data_AF-A0A383EK69-F1
#
_entry.id   AF-A0A383EK69-F1
#
_cell.length_a   1.000
_cell.length_b   1.000
_cell.length_c   1.000
_cell.angle_alpha   90.00
_cell.angle_beta   90.00
_cell.angle_gamma   90.00
#
_symmetry.space_group_name_H-M   'P 1'
#
loop_
_entity.id
_entity.type
_entity.pdbx_description
1 polymer ?
#
loop_
_entity_poly.entity_id
_entity_poly.type
_entity_poly.pdbx_seq_one_letter_code
_entity_poly.pdbx_strand_id
1 'polypeptide(L)'
;DATTDFTIDGLVLTADTITNDAALAIVSAGLTANSSADIALSADGGNVTMDDGTTTIFDFNVDDTTLTIHDDQDTGDTAVITMAQHGALSIVTTDDDAAAANIQITADGTAELAGTTVTLDSGANVVLSPAGGSHVKIDDVIQVDSGVLTGATSITSTAFVGDITGDVTGTSNLVTITDKSDSVNYDVLFGNSTSAVYDDTGTLTYNPGTATLSATSASITYVTASKIEV
;
A
#
# COMPACT_ATOMS: atom_id res chain seq x y z
N ASP A 1 69.34 -11.65 -0.44
CA ASP A 1 67.91 -11.67 -0.72
C ASP A 1 67.72 -10.86 -1.98
N ALA A 2 67.68 -11.54 -3.12
CA ALA A 2 67.62 -10.91 -4.43
C ALA A 2 66.19 -11.09 -4.91
N THR A 3 65.41 -10.02 -4.90
CA THR A 3 64.15 -9.98 -5.62
C THR A 3 64.52 -10.08 -7.11
N THR A 4 64.44 -11.30 -7.65
CA THR A 4 64.71 -11.60 -9.05
C THR A 4 63.51 -11.16 -9.88
N ASP A 5 63.35 -9.85 -10.01
CA ASP A 5 62.29 -9.30 -10.85
C ASP A 5 62.72 -9.50 -12.32
N PHE A 6 62.02 -10.38 -13.03
CA PHE A 6 62.20 -10.60 -14.45
C PHE A 6 61.24 -9.69 -15.23
N THR A 7 61.75 -8.59 -15.78
CA THR A 7 60.98 -7.72 -16.67
C THR A 7 61.11 -8.21 -18.11
N ILE A 8 59.99 -8.66 -18.70
CA ILE A 8 59.93 -9.10 -20.10
C ILE A 8 58.78 -8.36 -20.79
N ASP A 9 59.09 -7.66 -21.87
CA ASP A 9 58.09 -7.02 -22.72
C ASP A 9 57.37 -8.06 -23.59
N GLY A 10 56.04 -8.01 -23.65
CA GLY A 10 55.23 -8.88 -24.51
C GLY A 10 55.21 -10.37 -24.13
N LEU A 11 55.39 -10.71 -22.84
CA LEU A 11 55.33 -12.11 -22.39
C LEU A 11 53.99 -12.76 -22.77
N VAL A 12 54.05 -13.88 -23.50
CA VAL A 12 52.91 -14.77 -23.76
C VAL A 12 53.07 -16.02 -22.92
N LEU A 13 52.12 -16.28 -22.03
CA LEU A 13 52.12 -17.46 -21.17
C LEU A 13 51.02 -18.43 -21.61
N THR A 14 51.41 -19.63 -22.04
CA THR A 14 50.49 -20.73 -22.35
C THR A 14 50.69 -21.84 -21.32
N ALA A 15 49.74 -22.01 -20.41
CA ALA A 15 49.78 -23.04 -19.38
C ALA A 15 48.37 -23.54 -19.10
N ASP A 16 48.21 -24.84 -18.91
CA ASP A 16 46.93 -25.43 -18.48
C ASP A 16 46.60 -25.07 -17.03
N THR A 17 47.63 -24.86 -16.20
CA THR A 17 47.50 -24.47 -14.79
C THR A 17 48.65 -23.58 -14.39
N ILE A 18 48.31 -22.46 -13.75
CA ILE A 18 49.25 -21.57 -13.09
C ILE A 18 48.97 -21.69 -11.59
N THR A 19 49.92 -22.24 -10.83
CA THR A 19 49.84 -22.32 -9.37
C THR A 19 50.86 -21.35 -8.76
N ASN A 20 50.55 -20.81 -7.60
CA ASN A 20 51.46 -19.99 -6.79
C ASN A 20 51.38 -20.47 -5.34
N ASP A 21 52.46 -20.32 -4.58
CA ASP A 21 52.60 -20.86 -3.22
C ASP A 21 51.79 -20.07 -2.18
N ALA A 22 51.56 -18.77 -2.42
CA ALA A 22 50.80 -17.92 -1.50
C ALA A 22 49.74 -17.07 -2.22
N ALA A 23 50.15 -16.11 -3.04
CA ALA A 23 49.23 -15.18 -3.72
C ALA A 23 49.72 -14.87 -5.14
N LEU A 24 48.79 -14.91 -6.10
CA LEU A 24 49.03 -14.41 -7.45
C LEU A 24 48.51 -12.97 -7.54
N ALA A 25 49.43 -11.99 -7.62
CA ALA A 25 49.09 -10.61 -7.89
C ALA A 25 49.30 -10.31 -9.38
N ILE A 26 48.26 -9.81 -10.05
CA ILE A 26 48.33 -9.33 -11.44
C ILE A 26 48.26 -7.81 -11.40
N VAL A 27 49.40 -7.14 -11.56
CA VAL A 27 49.48 -5.68 -11.61
C VAL A 27 49.52 -5.26 -13.07
N SER A 28 48.42 -4.75 -13.58
CA SER A 28 48.30 -4.28 -14.96
C SER A 28 47.41 -3.04 -15.05
N ALA A 29 47.62 -2.22 -16.08
CA ALA A 29 46.74 -1.08 -16.38
C ALA A 29 45.33 -1.53 -16.84
N GLY A 30 45.21 -2.80 -17.24
CA GLY A 30 43.96 -3.46 -17.56
C GLY A 30 44.17 -4.98 -17.55
N LEU A 31 43.13 -5.71 -17.18
CA LEU A 31 43.10 -7.16 -17.21
C LEU A 31 41.89 -7.60 -18.02
N THR A 32 42.13 -8.41 -19.05
CA THR A 32 41.07 -9.05 -19.82
C THR A 32 41.13 -10.55 -19.58
N ALA A 33 40.20 -11.09 -18.80
CA ALA A 33 39.97 -12.52 -18.69
C ALA A 33 38.99 -12.96 -19.77
N ASN A 34 39.49 -13.47 -20.90
CA ASN A 34 38.68 -13.91 -22.04
C ASN A 34 38.73 -15.44 -22.15
N SER A 35 37.76 -16.10 -21.51
CA SER A 35 37.59 -17.56 -21.58
C SER A 35 36.49 -17.91 -22.59
N SER A 36 36.68 -18.97 -23.37
CA SER A 36 35.60 -19.55 -24.20
C SER A 36 34.63 -20.43 -23.38
N ALA A 37 34.94 -20.66 -22.10
CA ALA A 37 34.11 -21.32 -21.11
C ALA A 37 33.88 -20.36 -19.92
N ASP A 38 33.44 -20.88 -18.77
CA ASP A 38 33.21 -20.08 -17.58
C ASP A 38 34.52 -19.56 -16.96
N ILE A 39 34.41 -18.46 -16.21
CA ILE A 39 35.43 -17.99 -15.26
C ILE A 39 34.88 -18.29 -13.87
N ALA A 40 35.45 -19.28 -13.20
CA ALA A 40 35.08 -19.61 -11.83
C ALA A 40 35.88 -18.73 -10.85
N LEU A 41 35.17 -17.97 -10.03
CA LEU A 41 35.74 -17.22 -8.91
C LEU A 41 35.21 -17.86 -7.63
N SER A 42 36.12 -18.23 -6.73
CA SER A 42 35.80 -18.82 -5.43
C SER A 42 36.65 -18.13 -4.40
N ALA A 43 36.01 -17.52 -3.41
CA ALA A 43 36.70 -16.85 -2.32
C ALA A 43 36.88 -17.74 -1.08
N ASP A 44 36.35 -18.99 -1.10
CA ASP A 44 36.58 -20.04 -0.08
C ASP A 44 36.43 -19.54 1.37
N GLY A 45 35.29 -18.93 1.69
CA GLY A 45 35.08 -18.25 2.98
C GLY A 45 35.27 -16.74 2.96
N GLY A 46 35.87 -16.18 1.91
CA GLY A 46 36.01 -14.73 1.70
C GLY A 46 34.98 -14.15 0.73
N ASN A 47 35.23 -12.91 0.32
CA ASN A 47 34.38 -12.20 -0.64
C ASN A 47 35.10 -11.96 -1.96
N VAL A 48 34.33 -11.83 -3.04
CA VAL A 48 34.82 -11.25 -4.30
C VAL A 48 34.46 -9.77 -4.28
N THR A 49 35.47 -8.89 -4.27
CA THR A 49 35.27 -7.45 -4.08
C THR A 49 35.69 -6.64 -5.31
N MET A 50 35.07 -5.48 -5.50
CA MET A 50 35.52 -4.44 -6.43
C MET A 50 35.63 -3.11 -5.69
N ASP A 51 36.78 -2.45 -5.79
CA ASP A 51 37.06 -1.15 -5.17
C ASP A 51 37.27 -0.04 -6.21
N ASP A 52 37.12 1.21 -5.79
CA ASP A 52 37.40 2.43 -6.58
C ASP A 52 38.84 2.95 -6.41
N GLY A 53 39.72 2.15 -5.80
CA GLY A 53 41.07 2.52 -5.37
C GLY A 53 41.17 2.90 -3.89
N THR A 54 40.05 3.09 -3.19
CA THR A 54 40.01 3.39 -1.75
C THR A 54 39.02 2.51 -1.00
N THR A 55 37.78 2.43 -1.47
CA THR A 55 36.66 1.78 -0.78
C THR A 55 36.15 0.62 -1.63
N THR A 56 35.76 -0.48 -0.98
CA THR A 56 35.03 -1.55 -1.65
C THR A 56 33.62 -1.07 -1.98
N ILE A 57 33.31 -0.94 -3.26
CA ILE A 57 32.00 -0.50 -3.74
C ILE A 57 31.06 -1.67 -3.96
N PHE A 58 31.56 -2.77 -4.52
CA PHE A 58 30.80 -4.00 -4.66
C PHE A 58 31.45 -5.10 -3.83
N ASP A 59 30.66 -5.67 -2.92
CA ASP A 59 31.07 -6.78 -2.08
C ASP A 59 30.14 -7.98 -2.31
N PHE A 60 30.67 -9.02 -2.94
CA PHE A 60 29.98 -10.28 -3.18
C PHE A 60 30.44 -11.30 -2.14
N ASN A 61 29.65 -11.46 -1.08
CA ASN A 61 29.81 -12.55 -0.14
C ASN A 61 29.14 -13.80 -0.73
N VAL A 62 29.98 -14.68 -1.27
CA VAL A 62 29.55 -15.90 -1.98
C VAL A 62 29.12 -17.02 -1.03
N ASP A 63 29.49 -16.93 0.25
CA ASP A 63 29.14 -17.90 1.28
C ASP A 63 27.74 -17.60 1.86
N ASP A 64 27.45 -16.33 2.16
CA ASP A 64 26.13 -15.90 2.66
C ASP A 64 25.17 -15.50 1.53
N THR A 65 25.62 -15.53 0.27
CA THR A 65 24.84 -15.17 -0.93
C THR A 65 24.26 -13.75 -0.88
N THR A 66 25.12 -12.79 -0.49
CA THR A 66 24.78 -11.37 -0.44
C THR A 66 25.61 -10.54 -1.40
N LEU A 67 24.97 -9.58 -2.05
CA LEU A 67 25.62 -8.48 -2.73
C LEU A 67 25.39 -7.21 -1.91
N THR A 68 26.46 -6.61 -1.41
CA THR A 68 26.44 -5.29 -0.78
C THR A 68 27.01 -4.27 -1.75
N ILE A 69 26.28 -3.18 -1.95
CA ILE A 69 26.71 -2.02 -2.70
C ILE A 69 26.87 -0.88 -1.69
N HIS A 70 28.07 -0.31 -1.59
CA HIS A 70 28.36 0.85 -0.76
C HIS A 70 28.25 2.13 -1.59
N ASP A 71 27.78 3.21 -0.97
CA ASP A 71 28.00 4.53 -1.55
C ASP A 71 29.50 4.90 -1.47
N ASP A 72 30.00 5.56 -2.51
CA ASP A 72 31.42 5.93 -2.66
C ASP A 72 31.79 7.12 -1.73
N GLN A 73 30.85 8.04 -1.51
CA GLN A 73 31.08 9.22 -0.68
C GLN A 73 30.67 8.98 0.77
N ASP A 74 29.65 8.15 1.00
CA ASP A 74 29.12 7.82 2.32
C ASP A 74 29.11 6.32 2.59
N THR A 75 30.17 5.80 3.20
CA THR A 75 30.31 4.36 3.42
C THR A 75 29.29 3.77 4.40
N GLY A 76 28.54 4.61 5.12
CA GLY A 76 27.43 4.19 5.96
C GLY A 76 26.18 3.78 5.17
N ASP A 77 26.00 4.37 3.99
CA ASP A 77 24.91 4.08 3.08
C ASP A 77 25.16 2.79 2.29
N THR A 78 24.16 1.91 2.28
CA THR A 78 24.26 0.62 1.60
C THR A 78 22.98 0.20 0.91
N ALA A 79 23.11 -0.58 -0.16
CA ALA A 79 22.04 -1.43 -0.70
C ALA A 79 22.49 -2.90 -0.64
N VAL A 80 21.78 -3.72 0.13
CA VAL A 80 22.08 -5.14 0.32
C VAL A 80 21.00 -5.98 -0.36
N ILE A 81 21.41 -6.89 -1.23
CA ILE A 81 20.56 -7.90 -1.86
C ILE A 81 20.97 -9.28 -1.34
N THR A 82 20.03 -10.01 -0.75
CA THR A 82 20.29 -11.33 -0.14
C THR A 82 19.32 -12.38 -0.67
N MET A 83 19.85 -13.56 -1.01
CA MET A 83 19.06 -14.74 -1.33
C MET A 83 19.14 -15.76 -0.20
N ALA A 84 18.25 -15.68 0.78
CA ALA A 84 18.26 -16.57 1.93
C ALA A 84 17.72 -17.98 1.60
N GLN A 85 17.85 -18.88 2.58
CA GLN A 85 17.28 -20.23 2.50
C GLN A 85 15.80 -20.20 2.10
N HIS A 86 15.38 -21.23 1.37
CA HIS A 86 14.02 -21.32 0.81
C HIS A 86 13.68 -20.25 -0.25
N GLY A 87 14.69 -19.57 -0.81
CA GLY A 87 14.51 -18.61 -1.91
C GLY A 87 13.93 -17.26 -1.46
N ALA A 88 14.07 -16.91 -0.18
CA ALA A 88 13.64 -15.63 0.34
C ALA A 88 14.60 -14.52 -0.12
N LEU A 89 14.13 -13.67 -1.04
CA LEU A 89 14.85 -12.48 -1.49
C LEU A 89 14.59 -11.31 -0.56
N SER A 90 15.66 -10.61 -0.15
CA SER A 90 15.58 -9.34 0.56
C SER A 90 16.38 -8.27 -0.18
N ILE A 91 15.84 -7.05 -0.23
CA ILE A 91 16.53 -5.85 -0.68
C ILE A 91 16.38 -4.83 0.44
N VAL A 92 17.49 -4.41 1.03
CA VAL A 92 17.51 -3.48 2.16
C VAL A 92 18.43 -2.32 1.83
N THR A 93 17.94 -1.10 2.03
CA THR A 93 18.76 0.10 1.98
C THR A 93 19.01 0.60 3.41
N THR A 94 20.24 1.01 3.70
CA THR A 94 20.60 1.74 4.92
C THR A 94 20.97 3.16 4.52
N ASP A 95 20.41 4.14 5.24
CA ASP A 95 20.73 5.57 5.18
C ASP A 95 21.05 5.97 6.62
N ASP A 96 22.31 6.32 6.91
CA ASP A 96 22.75 6.60 8.29
C ASP A 96 22.90 8.10 8.63
N ASP A 97 22.90 8.98 7.61
CA ASP A 97 23.10 10.43 7.77
C ASP A 97 21.94 11.31 7.26
N ALA A 98 20.90 10.74 6.62
CA ALA A 98 19.71 11.47 6.17
C ALA A 98 18.37 10.76 6.51
N ALA A 99 17.27 11.47 6.27
CA ALA A 99 15.91 11.00 6.58
C ALA A 99 15.16 10.45 5.35
N ALA A 100 15.82 10.29 4.19
CA ALA A 100 15.11 10.17 2.92
C ALA A 100 15.79 9.28 1.85
N ALA A 101 16.26 8.10 2.22
CA ALA A 101 16.44 7.03 1.25
C ALA A 101 15.10 6.43 0.80
N ASN A 102 14.95 6.22 -0.51
CA ASN A 102 13.78 5.59 -1.12
C ASN A 102 14.24 4.47 -2.06
N ILE A 103 13.47 3.38 -2.10
CA ILE A 103 13.52 2.42 -3.21
C ILE A 103 12.46 2.83 -4.24
N GLN A 104 12.89 3.22 -5.43
CA GLN A 104 11.99 3.50 -6.56
C GLN A 104 12.08 2.39 -7.60
N ILE A 105 10.93 1.80 -7.93
CA ILE A 105 10.79 0.84 -9.03
C ILE A 105 9.92 1.47 -10.11
N THR A 106 10.41 1.49 -11.34
CA THR A 106 9.66 1.94 -12.53
C THR A 106 9.65 0.80 -13.54
N ALA A 107 8.48 0.21 -13.76
CA ALA A 107 8.30 -0.78 -14.82
C ALA A 107 7.94 -0.08 -16.13
N ASP A 108 8.56 -0.50 -17.24
CA ASP A 108 8.17 -0.08 -18.61
C ASP A 108 6.82 -0.70 -19.03
N GLY A 109 6.39 -1.74 -18.32
CA GLY A 109 5.07 -2.37 -18.45
C GLY A 109 4.38 -2.49 -17.10
N THR A 110 3.86 -3.67 -16.81
CA THR A 110 3.19 -3.97 -15.54
C THR A 110 4.20 -4.39 -14.48
N ALA A 111 4.12 -3.79 -13.29
CA ALA A 111 4.69 -4.36 -12.07
C ALA A 111 3.65 -5.27 -11.42
N GLU A 112 3.99 -6.54 -11.21
CA GLU A 112 3.09 -7.58 -10.67
C GLU A 112 3.67 -8.14 -9.37
N LEU A 113 2.83 -8.32 -8.35
CA LEU A 113 3.21 -8.89 -7.06
C LEU A 113 2.37 -10.14 -6.80
N ALA A 114 2.81 -11.27 -7.36
CA ALA A 114 2.08 -12.55 -7.32
C ALA A 114 2.32 -13.34 -6.02
N GLY A 115 2.12 -12.70 -4.86
CA GLY A 115 2.18 -13.33 -3.54
C GLY A 115 0.82 -13.77 -3.02
N THR A 116 0.80 -14.51 -1.91
CA THR A 116 -0.45 -14.78 -1.16
C THR A 116 -0.90 -13.55 -0.35
N THR A 117 0.03 -12.66 -0.01
CA THR A 117 -0.21 -11.44 0.75
C THR A 117 0.80 -10.37 0.32
N VAL A 118 0.33 -9.14 0.23
CA VAL A 118 1.16 -7.95 0.06
C VAL A 118 0.91 -7.06 1.27
N THR A 119 1.93 -6.85 2.09
CA THR A 119 1.87 -5.98 3.27
C THR A 119 2.50 -4.64 2.92
N LEU A 120 1.79 -3.55 3.21
CA LEU A 120 2.26 -2.18 3.06
C LEU A 120 2.33 -1.54 4.45
N ASP A 121 3.47 -1.68 5.11
CA ASP A 121 3.69 -1.21 6.47
C ASP A 121 4.40 0.16 6.44
N SER A 122 3.63 1.22 6.18
CA SER A 122 4.14 2.58 6.20
C SER A 122 3.90 3.23 7.55
N GLY A 123 4.90 3.91 8.11
CA GLY A 123 4.73 4.80 9.26
C GLY A 123 3.90 6.06 8.95
N ALA A 124 3.55 6.28 7.67
CA ALA A 124 2.71 7.36 7.19
C ALA A 124 1.62 6.82 6.25
N ASN A 125 1.18 7.61 5.26
CA ASN A 125 0.13 7.21 4.34
C ASN A 125 0.67 6.27 3.24
N VAL A 126 -0.14 5.28 2.86
CA VAL A 126 0.01 4.56 1.58
C VAL A 126 -0.73 5.34 0.50
N VAL A 127 0.00 5.91 -0.46
CA VAL A 127 -0.58 6.70 -1.55
C VAL A 127 -0.82 5.82 -2.78
N LEU A 128 -2.09 5.61 -3.12
CA LEU A 128 -2.51 4.93 -4.35
C LEU A 128 -3.15 5.96 -5.29
N SER A 129 -2.37 6.51 -6.21
CA SER A 129 -2.81 7.56 -7.14
C SER A 129 -2.70 7.11 -8.59
N PRO A 130 -3.70 6.39 -9.12
CA PRO A 130 -3.76 6.06 -10.54
C PRO A 130 -3.71 7.30 -11.42
N ALA A 131 -3.26 7.15 -12.67
CA ALA A 131 -3.37 8.19 -13.69
C ALA A 131 -4.84 8.64 -13.89
N GLY A 132 -5.05 9.86 -14.38
CA GLY A 132 -6.38 10.41 -14.57
C GLY A 132 -7.30 9.49 -15.40
N GLY A 133 -8.52 9.25 -14.91
CA GLY A 133 -9.49 8.33 -15.53
C GLY A 133 -9.34 6.86 -15.11
N SER A 134 -8.25 6.50 -14.44
CA SER A 134 -8.04 5.17 -13.85
C SER A 134 -8.54 5.11 -12.41
N HIS A 135 -8.56 3.91 -11.85
CA HIS A 135 -9.05 3.64 -10.49
C HIS A 135 -8.20 2.57 -9.82
N VAL A 136 -8.24 2.55 -8.47
CA VAL A 136 -7.77 1.40 -7.69
C VAL A 136 -8.90 0.36 -7.72
N LYS A 137 -8.69 -0.74 -8.43
CA LYS A 137 -9.65 -1.85 -8.45
C LYS A 137 -9.34 -2.79 -7.29
N ILE A 138 -10.29 -2.91 -6.36
CA ILE A 138 -10.33 -4.02 -5.41
C ILE A 138 -11.47 -4.94 -5.88
N ASP A 139 -11.13 -6.17 -6.21
CA ASP A 139 -12.12 -7.20 -6.53
C ASP A 139 -12.47 -7.91 -5.23
N ASP A 140 -13.75 -8.18 -5.00
CA ASP A 140 -14.29 -8.78 -3.78
C ASP A 140 -14.42 -7.82 -2.57
N VAL A 141 -13.85 -8.16 -1.41
CA VAL A 141 -14.17 -7.52 -0.13
C VAL A 141 -13.11 -6.50 0.31
N ILE A 142 -13.58 -5.34 0.79
CA ILE A 142 -12.77 -4.38 1.54
C ILE A 142 -13.08 -4.54 3.02
N GLN A 143 -12.08 -4.86 3.84
CA GLN A 143 -12.19 -4.86 5.30
C GLN A 143 -11.41 -3.68 5.87
N VAL A 144 -12.07 -2.88 6.71
CA VAL A 144 -11.45 -1.79 7.45
C VAL A 144 -11.46 -2.19 8.92
N ASP A 145 -10.28 -2.49 9.47
CA ASP A 145 -10.16 -2.88 10.88
C ASP A 145 -10.34 -1.65 11.77
N SER A 146 -11.46 -1.60 12.51
CA SER A 146 -11.76 -0.63 13.58
C SER A 146 -11.73 0.86 13.16
N GLY A 147 -11.50 1.15 11.88
CA GLY A 147 -11.42 2.47 11.30
C GLY A 147 -12.73 2.93 10.67
N VAL A 148 -12.79 4.23 10.36
CA VAL A 148 -13.88 4.84 9.60
C VAL A 148 -13.40 5.17 8.19
N LEU A 149 -14.28 5.02 7.19
CA LEU A 149 -14.04 5.60 5.88
C LEU A 149 -14.44 7.07 5.92
N THR A 150 -13.46 7.97 5.81
CA THR A 150 -13.68 9.42 5.78
C THR A 150 -13.33 10.00 4.41
N GLY A 151 -13.94 11.15 4.06
CA GLY A 151 -13.65 11.87 2.82
C GLY A 151 -14.24 11.25 1.55
N ALA A 152 -15.02 10.16 1.65
CA ALA A 152 -15.75 9.61 0.52
C ALA A 152 -16.83 10.61 0.06
N THR A 153 -16.74 11.07 -1.19
CA THR A 153 -17.73 12.00 -1.78
C THR A 153 -19.03 11.29 -2.17
N SER A 154 -18.95 9.99 -2.45
CA SER A 154 -20.11 9.14 -2.72
C SER A 154 -19.83 7.70 -2.29
N ILE A 155 -20.85 7.02 -1.78
CA ILE A 155 -20.85 5.58 -1.51
C ILE A 155 -22.12 5.02 -2.14
N THR A 156 -21.97 4.14 -3.12
CA THR A 156 -23.07 3.40 -3.71
C THR A 156 -23.08 2.01 -3.10
N SER A 157 -24.17 1.65 -2.43
CA SER A 157 -24.38 0.30 -1.92
C SER A 157 -25.74 -0.23 -2.36
N THR A 158 -25.83 -1.54 -2.55
CA THR A 158 -27.12 -2.23 -2.75
C THR A 158 -27.91 -2.30 -1.45
N ALA A 159 -27.21 -2.43 -0.31
CA ALA A 159 -27.79 -2.41 1.02
C ALA A 159 -26.75 -1.89 2.03
N PHE A 160 -27.12 -0.90 2.83
CA PHE A 160 -26.38 -0.57 4.04
C PHE A 160 -26.85 -1.49 5.17
N VAL A 161 -25.90 -2.11 5.86
CA VAL A 161 -26.17 -2.96 7.03
C VAL A 161 -25.69 -2.23 8.27
N GLY A 162 -26.56 -2.14 9.29
CA GLY A 162 -26.28 -1.41 10.53
C GLY A 162 -26.92 -0.03 10.56
N ASP A 163 -26.61 0.71 11.62
CA ASP A 163 -27.15 2.06 11.83
C ASP A 163 -26.49 3.06 10.88
N ILE A 164 -27.30 3.88 10.22
CA ILE A 164 -26.82 5.10 9.55
C ILE A 164 -27.04 6.24 10.53
N THR A 165 -25.95 6.72 11.14
CA THR A 165 -26.01 7.83 12.09
C THR A 165 -25.72 9.15 11.38
N GLY A 166 -26.44 10.22 11.74
CA GLY A 166 -26.25 11.57 11.18
C GLY A 166 -27.39 12.03 10.28
N ASP A 167 -27.16 13.10 9.53
CA ASP A 167 -28.13 13.61 8.56
C ASP A 167 -28.10 12.77 7.28
N VAL A 168 -29.24 12.19 6.92
CA VAL A 168 -29.43 11.49 5.66
C VAL A 168 -30.11 12.46 4.71
N THR A 169 -29.31 13.20 3.95
CA THR A 169 -29.84 14.11 2.93
C THR A 169 -30.31 13.33 1.70
N GLY A 170 -31.57 13.51 1.29
CA GLY A 170 -32.13 12.88 0.08
C GLY A 170 -33.53 12.32 0.28
N THR A 171 -34.00 11.52 -0.68
CA THR A 171 -35.29 10.80 -0.60
C THR A 171 -35.03 9.31 -0.43
N SER A 172 -35.55 8.71 0.64
CA SER A 172 -35.61 7.26 0.75
C SER A 172 -36.86 6.74 0.04
N ASN A 173 -36.74 5.64 -0.70
CA ASN A 173 -37.88 4.98 -1.33
C ASN A 173 -38.81 4.32 -0.30
N LEU A 174 -38.23 3.79 0.79
CA LEU A 174 -38.95 3.10 1.85
C LEU A 174 -38.28 3.43 3.19
N VAL A 175 -39.04 4.00 4.12
CA VAL A 175 -38.61 4.22 5.50
C VAL A 175 -39.47 3.34 6.39
N THR A 176 -38.87 2.31 6.98
CA THR A 176 -39.54 1.50 8.01
C THR A 176 -39.19 2.07 9.37
N ILE A 177 -40.20 2.60 10.06
CA ILE A 177 -40.06 3.04 11.45
C ILE A 177 -40.56 1.88 12.31
N THR A 178 -39.64 1.20 12.98
CA THR A 178 -40.00 0.18 13.97
C THR A 178 -40.47 0.88 15.23
N ASP A 179 -41.75 0.68 15.58
CA ASP A 179 -42.40 1.20 16.78
C ASP A 179 -41.54 0.95 18.03
N LYS A 180 -41.12 2.02 18.72
CA LYS A 180 -40.62 1.89 20.09
C LYS A 180 -41.83 2.05 21.00
N SER A 181 -42.07 1.03 21.82
CA SER A 181 -43.17 0.98 22.79
C SER A 181 -43.11 2.06 23.90
N ASP A 182 -42.07 2.90 23.88
CA ASP A 182 -41.94 4.04 24.77
C ASP A 182 -42.73 5.23 24.20
N SER A 183 -43.67 5.74 25.00
CA SER A 183 -44.40 6.98 24.69
C SER A 183 -43.48 8.20 24.80
N VAL A 184 -42.59 8.37 23.82
CA VAL A 184 -41.83 9.60 23.59
C VAL A 184 -42.50 10.36 22.46
N ASN A 185 -42.52 11.70 22.57
CA ASN A 185 -42.96 12.57 21.48
C ASN A 185 -42.17 12.21 20.22
N TYR A 186 -42.82 11.57 19.25
CA TYR A 186 -42.28 11.47 17.91
C TYR A 186 -42.30 12.88 17.32
N ASP A 187 -41.17 13.38 16.85
CA ASP A 187 -41.18 14.36 15.77
C ASP A 187 -41.75 13.64 14.55
N VAL A 188 -43.08 13.52 14.50
CA VAL A 188 -43.79 13.06 13.31
C VAL A 188 -43.44 14.06 12.23
N LEU A 189 -42.47 13.68 11.41
CA LEU A 189 -41.99 14.42 10.28
C LEU A 189 -43.16 14.63 9.32
N PHE A 190 -43.84 15.77 9.39
CA PHE A 190 -44.51 16.30 8.22
C PHE A 190 -43.41 16.45 7.17
N GLY A 191 -43.33 15.52 6.23
CA GLY A 191 -42.44 15.72 5.08
C GLY A 191 -42.83 17.02 4.36
N ASN A 192 -41.95 17.48 3.48
CA ASN A 192 -42.30 18.57 2.58
C ASN A 192 -43.56 18.20 1.78
N SER A 193 -44.21 19.20 1.18
CA SER A 193 -45.57 19.20 0.60
C SER A 193 -45.92 18.09 -0.42
N THR A 194 -45.00 17.15 -0.69
CA THR A 194 -45.15 16.03 -1.61
C THR A 194 -45.06 14.65 -0.95
N SER A 195 -44.63 14.50 0.31
CA SER A 195 -44.45 13.18 0.93
C SER A 195 -44.47 13.24 2.47
N ALA A 196 -45.66 13.27 3.08
CA ALA A 196 -45.79 13.08 4.53
C ALA A 196 -46.36 11.69 4.84
N VAL A 197 -45.65 10.99 5.73
CA VAL A 197 -46.00 9.88 6.63
C VAL A 197 -47.07 8.91 6.15
N TYR A 198 -46.58 7.68 5.90
CA TYR A 198 -47.26 6.41 6.02
C TYR A 198 -48.63 6.48 6.69
N ASP A 199 -49.63 6.34 5.83
CA ASP A 199 -50.79 5.59 6.22
C ASP A 199 -50.78 4.28 5.44
N ASP A 200 -50.64 3.15 6.14
CA ASP A 200 -50.83 1.83 5.53
C ASP A 200 -52.32 1.62 5.12
N THR A 201 -53.22 2.54 5.49
CA THR A 201 -54.68 2.47 5.42
C THR A 201 -55.42 3.75 4.97
N GLY A 202 -54.75 4.86 4.65
CA GLY A 202 -55.34 6.16 4.24
C GLY A 202 -56.17 6.96 5.29
N THR A 203 -56.14 6.58 6.55
CA THR A 203 -56.76 7.19 7.74
C THR A 203 -56.20 8.51 8.31
N LEU A 204 -55.01 9.03 7.98
CA LEU A 204 -54.44 10.30 8.44
C LEU A 204 -53.83 11.08 7.25
N THR A 205 -54.24 12.32 7.03
CA THR A 205 -53.80 13.14 5.88
C THR A 205 -53.56 14.58 6.31
N TYR A 206 -52.39 15.13 5.96
CA TYR A 206 -52.10 16.56 6.07
C TYR A 206 -52.30 17.24 4.71
N ASN A 207 -53.18 18.25 4.65
CA ASN A 207 -53.35 19.09 3.46
C ASN A 207 -52.60 20.43 3.65
N PRO A 208 -51.48 20.67 2.94
CA PRO A 208 -50.70 21.89 3.10
C PRO A 208 -51.40 23.13 2.54
N GLY A 209 -52.32 22.97 1.58
CA GLY A 209 -53.06 24.09 0.99
C GLY A 209 -54.08 24.72 1.95
N THR A 210 -54.56 23.94 2.93
CA THR A 210 -55.51 24.38 3.96
C THR A 210 -54.94 24.34 5.39
N ALA A 211 -53.70 23.85 5.55
CA ALA A 211 -53.07 23.57 6.84
C ALA A 211 -53.91 22.68 7.77
N THR A 212 -54.69 21.75 7.21
CA THR A 212 -55.59 20.86 7.97
C THR A 212 -55.04 19.45 8.07
N LEU A 213 -55.09 18.88 9.27
CA LEU A 213 -54.88 17.45 9.53
C LEU A 213 -56.23 16.75 9.62
N SER A 214 -56.46 15.72 8.79
CA SER A 214 -57.71 14.95 8.75
C SER A 214 -57.42 13.52 9.17
N ALA A 215 -58.29 12.93 10.00
CA ALA A 215 -58.23 11.52 10.32
C ALA A 215 -59.60 10.85 10.29
N THR A 216 -59.67 9.57 9.91
CA THR A 216 -60.93 8.79 9.93
C THR A 216 -61.51 8.66 11.34
N SER A 217 -60.65 8.65 12.36
CA SER A 217 -61.03 8.69 13.77
C SER A 217 -59.91 9.34 14.58
N ALA A 218 -60.24 10.33 15.41
CA ALA A 218 -59.28 11.00 16.30
C ALA A 218 -59.84 11.05 17.74
N SER A 219 -59.01 10.71 18.72
CA SER A 219 -59.27 10.99 20.14
C SER A 219 -58.39 12.15 20.57
N ILE A 220 -58.99 13.32 20.85
CA ILE A 220 -58.25 14.53 21.19
C ILE A 220 -58.47 14.83 22.67
N THR A 221 -57.43 14.61 23.49
CA THR A 221 -57.58 14.64 24.95
C THR A 221 -57.47 16.06 25.54
N TYR A 222 -56.94 17.03 24.80
CA TYR A 222 -56.87 18.44 25.24
C TYR A 222 -57.00 19.39 24.05
N VAL A 223 -58.14 20.08 23.97
CA VAL A 223 -58.32 21.21 23.06
C VAL A 223 -58.64 22.45 23.89
N THR A 224 -57.67 23.35 24.07
CA THR A 224 -57.97 24.75 24.38
C THR A 224 -58.15 25.49 23.06
N ALA A 225 -59.31 25.35 22.43
CA ALA A 225 -59.70 26.13 21.26
C ALA A 225 -61.07 26.76 21.49
N SER A 226 -61.24 28.02 21.06
CA SER A 226 -62.49 28.75 21.25
C SER A 226 -63.67 28.21 20.44
N LYS A 227 -63.45 27.25 19.54
CA LYS A 227 -64.50 26.58 18.79
C LYS A 227 -64.03 25.23 18.21
N ILE A 228 -64.81 24.18 18.46
CA ILE A 228 -64.76 22.91 17.76
C ILE A 228 -66.16 22.73 17.17
N GLU A 229 -66.29 22.73 15.85
CA GLU A 229 -67.52 22.31 15.19
C GLU A 229 -67.26 20.96 14.54
N VAL A 230 -68.12 20.00 14.88
CA VAL A 230 -68.13 18.62 14.38
C VAL A 230 -69.09 18.55 13.19
#